data_AF-A0A482W1Q7-F1
#
_entry.id   AF-A0A482W1Q7-F1
#
_cell.length_a   1.000
_cell.length_b   1.000
_cell.length_c   1.000
_cell.angle_alpha   90.00
_cell.angle_beta   90.00
_cell.angle_gamma   90.00
#
_symmetry.space_group_name_H-M   'P 1'
#
loop_
_entity.id
_entity.type
_entity.pdbx_description
1 polymer ?
#
loop_
_entity_poly.entity_id
_entity_poly.type
_entity_poly.pdbx_seq_one_letter_code
_entity_poly.pdbx_strand_id
1 'polypeptide(L)'
;NFYISPKSLRIHALNLYSLAEPLLDQNFFQFNNNYYVQKTGFAMGSNLSPLMAEIFMNSLERKIQSSAMFSKHILFWIRYVGDILTLFKGTKDDLNQFLSFLNFLHPSIKFTFEIENNNSIPFLDILVSHKNHQFFFDVYRKPSATDTVIPYKSCHPNSHKFASFYALFHRFFSIPLSDDGFDIELKTIFQIAKNNQTPFRYHKNPVFINFNVQIVMPYISARQGDDYKLECVNIMD
;
A
#
# COMPACT_ATOMS: atom_id res chain seq x y z
N ASN A 1 -7.76 -1.54 32.71
CA ASN A 1 -7.65 -0.13 32.31
C ASN A 1 -6.48 0.52 33.03
N PHE A 2 -5.30 0.51 32.42
CA PHE A 2 -4.15 1.25 32.93
C PHE A 2 -4.21 2.67 32.38
N TYR A 3 -4.55 3.63 33.24
CA TYR A 3 -4.46 5.05 32.93
C TYR A 3 -3.02 5.51 33.14
N ILE A 4 -2.28 5.75 32.06
CA ILE A 4 -0.95 6.37 32.12
C ILE A 4 -1.15 7.87 32.32
N SER A 5 -0.54 8.44 33.36
CA SER A 5 -0.71 9.87 33.64
C SER A 5 -0.06 10.74 32.54
N PRO A 6 -0.59 11.94 32.25
CA PRO A 6 -0.01 12.84 31.25
C PRO A 6 1.44 13.25 31.54
N LYS A 7 1.82 13.33 32.83
CA LYS A 7 3.20 13.65 33.25
C LYS A 7 4.16 12.50 33.00
N SER A 8 3.76 11.26 33.28
CA SER A 8 4.58 10.08 32.94
C SER A 8 4.73 9.92 31.43
N LEU A 9 3.68 10.20 30.64
CA LEU A 9 3.75 10.18 29.19
C LEU A 9 4.79 11.20 28.63
N ARG A 10 4.85 12.39 29.23
CA ARG A 10 5.78 13.45 28.83
C ARG A 10 7.25 13.12 29.16
N ILE A 11 7.51 12.47 30.30
CA ILE A 11 8.85 12.00 30.68
C ILE A 11 9.30 10.87 29.75
N HIS A 12 8.41 9.93 29.42
CA HIS A 12 8.72 8.86 28.47
C HIS A 12 8.97 9.39 27.05
N ALA A 13 8.23 10.41 26.60
CA ALA A 13 8.44 11.03 25.30
C ALA A 13 9.81 11.73 25.20
N LEU A 14 10.26 12.42 26.25
CA LEU A 14 11.59 13.04 26.29
C LEU A 14 12.72 12.00 26.24
N ASN A 15 12.56 10.88 26.96
CA ASN A 15 13.53 9.79 26.93
C ASN A 15 13.58 9.12 25.54
N LEU A 16 12.43 8.93 24.90
CA LEU A 16 12.37 8.40 23.53
C LEU A 16 13.02 9.35 22.52
N TYR A 17 12.80 10.66 22.65
CA TYR A 17 13.46 11.65 21.80
C TYR A 17 14.99 11.59 21.95
N SER A 18 15.50 11.54 23.19
CA SER A 18 16.94 11.44 23.46
C SER A 18 17.60 10.15 22.92
N LEU A 19 16.81 9.09 22.73
CA LEU A 19 17.27 7.84 22.12
C LEU A 19 17.14 7.86 20.59
N ALA A 20 16.13 8.54 20.07
CA ALA A 20 15.86 8.62 18.63
C ALA A 20 16.83 9.56 17.90
N GLU A 21 17.20 10.69 18.51
CA GLU A 21 18.08 11.70 17.90
C GLU A 21 19.43 11.09 17.45
N PRO A 22 20.19 10.35 18.29
CA PRO A 22 21.43 9.71 17.84
C PRO A 22 21.21 8.66 16.74
N LEU A 23 20.10 7.92 16.79
CA LEU A 23 19.78 6.88 15.79
C LEU A 23 19.43 7.47 14.43
N LEU A 24 18.91 8.70 14.40
CA LEU A 24 18.59 9.42 13.16
C LEU A 24 19.81 10.18 12.61
N ASP A 25 20.70 10.66 13.48
CA ASP A 25 21.91 11.36 13.07
C ASP A 25 23.00 10.39 12.58
N GLN A 26 23.03 9.15 13.09
CA GLN A 26 24.01 8.13 12.73
C GLN A 26 23.60 7.29 11.51
N ASN A 27 23.09 7.93 10.46
CA ASN A 27 22.74 7.25 9.20
C ASN A 27 23.95 7.11 8.26
N PHE A 28 24.93 6.29 8.66
CA PHE A 28 26.07 5.92 7.81
C PHE A 28 25.99 4.46 7.36
N PHE A 29 26.45 4.20 6.14
CA PHE A 29 26.55 2.84 5.60
C PHE A 29 27.84 2.67 4.79
N GLN A 30 28.29 1.42 4.64
CA GLN A 30 29.47 1.09 3.86
C GLN A 30 29.08 0.45 2.54
N PHE A 31 29.64 0.94 1.43
CA PHE A 31 29.48 0.36 0.11
C PHE A 31 30.81 0.43 -0.65
N ASN A 32 31.23 -0.66 -1.29
CA ASN A 32 32.51 -0.76 -1.99
C ASN A 32 33.70 -0.22 -1.18
N ASN A 33 33.81 -0.62 0.09
CA ASN A 33 34.81 -0.18 1.06
C ASN A 33 34.83 1.33 1.38
N ASN A 34 33.86 2.11 0.91
CA ASN A 34 33.70 3.52 1.22
C ASN A 34 32.55 3.75 2.18
N TYR A 35 32.68 4.74 3.05
CA TYR A 35 31.63 5.17 3.99
C TYR A 35 30.83 6.31 3.41
N TYR A 36 29.50 6.20 3.50
CA TYR A 36 28.55 7.20 3.05
C TYR A 36 27.65 7.60 4.20
N VAL A 37 27.25 8.87 4.22
CA VAL A 37 26.28 9.42 5.19
C VAL A 37 25.07 9.91 4.43
N GLN A 38 23.90 9.42 4.80
CA GLN A 38 22.63 9.90 4.24
C GLN A 38 22.26 11.23 4.90
N LYS A 39 22.24 12.31 4.10
CA LYS A 39 21.96 13.67 4.58
C LYS A 39 20.46 14.01 4.62
N THR A 40 19.67 13.32 3.80
CA THR A 40 18.24 13.60 3.61
C THR A 40 17.46 12.28 3.56
N GLY A 41 16.28 12.29 4.19
CA GLY A 41 15.46 11.09 4.34
C GLY A 41 16.02 10.12 5.38
N PHE A 42 15.39 8.95 5.46
CA PHE A 42 15.77 7.90 6.39
C PHE A 42 16.37 6.70 5.65
N ALA A 43 17.32 6.01 6.28
CA ALA A 43 17.89 4.80 5.71
C ALA A 43 16.83 3.69 5.60
N MET A 44 16.67 3.14 4.40
CA MET A 44 15.82 1.96 4.18
C MET A 44 16.42 0.78 4.96
N GLY A 45 15.60 0.10 5.76
CA GLY A 45 16.01 -1.04 6.58
C GLY A 45 16.34 -0.69 8.04
N SER A 46 16.40 0.58 8.42
CA SER A 46 16.39 0.94 9.85
C SER A 46 14.99 0.74 10.43
N ASN A 47 14.92 0.11 11.61
CA ASN A 47 13.65 -0.18 12.30
C ASN A 47 12.88 1.09 12.70
N LEU A 48 13.58 2.23 12.85
CA LEU A 48 12.98 3.50 13.24
C LEU A 48 12.46 4.30 12.03
N SER A 49 13.06 4.09 10.86
CA SER A 49 12.74 4.84 9.64
C SER A 49 11.27 4.79 9.24
N PRO A 50 10.57 3.62 9.20
CA PRO A 50 9.17 3.57 8.81
C PRO A 50 8.27 4.39 9.75
N LEU A 51 8.53 4.32 11.06
CA LEU A 51 7.77 5.07 12.05
C LEU A 51 7.97 6.58 11.87
N MET A 52 9.21 7.02 11.66
CA MET A 52 9.52 8.43 11.47
C MET A 52 8.96 8.98 10.15
N ALA A 53 9.04 8.21 9.07
CA ALA A 53 8.40 8.53 7.80
C ALA A 53 6.88 8.68 7.98
N GLU A 54 6.24 7.75 8.69
CA GLU A 54 4.80 7.78 8.96
C GLU A 54 4.39 9.02 9.79
N ILE A 55 5.14 9.35 10.85
CA ILE A 55 4.89 10.55 11.67
C ILE A 55 4.99 11.83 10.82
N PHE A 56 6.04 11.91 10.00
CA PHE A 56 6.27 13.06 9.13
C PHE A 56 5.17 13.19 8.07
N MET A 57 4.84 12.09 7.38
CA MET A 57 3.78 12.06 6.36
C MET A 57 2.42 12.41 6.97
N ASN A 58 2.07 11.87 8.13
CA ASN A 58 0.85 12.24 8.85
C ASN A 58 0.82 13.74 9.20
N SER A 59 1.97 14.34 9.55
CA SER A 59 2.04 15.79 9.76
C SER A 59 1.87 16.61 8.49
N LEU A 60 2.37 16.11 7.35
CA LEU A 60 2.19 16.74 6.05
C LEU A 60 0.74 16.63 5.58
N GLU A 61 0.14 15.45 5.72
CA GLU A 61 -1.25 15.17 5.37
C GLU A 61 -2.23 16.05 6.14
N ARG A 62 -1.98 16.33 7.43
CA ARG A 62 -2.80 17.29 8.19
C ARG A 62 -2.78 18.69 7.55
N LYS A 63 -1.63 19.15 7.04
CA LYS A 63 -1.54 20.42 6.32
C LYS A 63 -2.32 20.37 5.01
N ILE A 64 -2.19 19.27 4.27
CA ILE A 64 -2.94 19.04 3.03
C ILE A 64 -4.44 19.08 3.30
N GLN A 65 -4.92 18.31 4.27
CA GLN A 65 -6.34 18.21 4.64
C GLN A 65 -6.93 19.53 5.15
N SER A 66 -6.13 20.38 5.79
CA SER A 66 -6.56 21.71 6.23
C SER A 66 -6.70 22.73 5.08
N SER A 67 -6.25 22.40 3.87
CA SER A 67 -6.28 23.32 2.74
C SER A 67 -7.67 23.41 2.10
N ALA A 68 -8.01 24.59 1.59
CA ALA A 68 -9.24 24.79 0.83
C ALA A 68 -9.29 23.91 -0.42
N MET A 69 -8.15 23.69 -1.09
CA MET A 69 -8.08 22.80 -2.26
C MET A 69 -8.49 21.37 -1.93
N PHE A 70 -8.03 20.83 -0.80
CA PHE A 70 -8.43 19.49 -0.36
C PHE A 70 -9.94 19.41 -0.14
N SER A 71 -10.51 20.33 0.66
CA SER A 71 -11.95 20.33 0.95
C SER A 71 -12.85 20.50 -0.29
N LYS A 72 -12.34 21.16 -1.33
CA LYS A 72 -13.07 21.44 -2.57
C LYS A 72 -13.07 20.24 -3.52
N HIS A 73 -11.95 19.54 -3.61
CA HIS A 73 -11.72 18.55 -4.67
C HIS A 73 -11.63 17.10 -4.18
N ILE A 74 -11.31 16.84 -2.92
CA ILE A 74 -11.07 15.49 -2.42
C ILE A 74 -12.30 14.97 -1.67
N LEU A 75 -12.83 13.84 -2.13
CA LEU A 75 -13.99 13.17 -1.52
C LEU A 75 -13.61 11.96 -0.67
N PHE A 76 -12.49 11.33 -1.03
CA PHE A 76 -11.94 10.18 -0.34
C PHE A 76 -10.43 10.25 -0.45
N TRP A 77 -9.72 9.92 0.64
CA TRP A 77 -8.27 9.91 0.71
C TRP A 77 -7.82 8.77 1.60
N ILE A 78 -7.10 7.81 1.05
CA ILE A 78 -6.47 6.74 1.82
C ILE A 78 -5.01 6.60 1.39
N ARG A 79 -4.10 6.51 2.36
CA ARG A 79 -2.67 6.30 2.13
C ARG A 79 -2.23 4.95 2.66
N TYR A 80 -1.40 4.27 1.87
CA TYR A 80 -0.63 3.11 2.26
C TYR A 80 0.85 3.38 2.04
N VAL A 81 1.57 3.67 3.13
CA VAL A 81 3.00 4.05 3.11
C VAL A 81 3.24 5.23 2.15
N GLY A 82 3.69 4.98 0.92
CA GLY A 82 3.99 5.97 -0.11
C GLY A 82 2.92 6.13 -1.20
N ASP A 83 1.94 5.23 -1.27
CA ASP A 83 0.89 5.26 -2.29
C ASP A 83 -0.43 5.79 -1.69
N ILE A 84 -1.14 6.63 -2.42
CA ILE A 84 -2.42 7.21 -2.01
C ILE A 84 -3.48 6.87 -3.06
N LEU A 85 -4.65 6.44 -2.63
CA LEU A 85 -5.84 6.34 -3.49
C LEU A 85 -6.81 7.45 -3.09
N THR A 86 -7.29 8.21 -4.07
CA THR A 86 -8.20 9.34 -3.86
C THR A 86 -9.36 9.33 -4.84
N LEU A 87 -10.52 9.81 -4.38
CA LEU A 87 -11.63 10.20 -5.26
C LEU A 87 -11.57 11.70 -5.45
N PHE A 88 -11.26 12.11 -6.68
CA PHE A 88 -11.10 13.52 -7.04
C PHE A 88 -12.33 14.04 -7.79
N LYS A 89 -12.81 15.21 -7.38
CA LYS A 89 -13.90 15.96 -8.00
C LYS A 89 -13.33 17.22 -8.64
N GLY A 90 -13.25 17.24 -9.97
CA GLY A 90 -12.79 18.41 -10.70
C GLY A 90 -12.33 18.08 -12.11
N THR A 91 -11.77 19.09 -12.77
CA THR A 91 -11.15 18.95 -14.09
C THR A 91 -9.71 18.48 -13.97
N LYS A 92 -9.11 18.07 -15.09
CA LYS A 92 -7.67 17.74 -15.15
C LYS A 92 -6.79 18.94 -14.76
N ASP A 93 -7.24 20.16 -15.04
CA ASP A 93 -6.50 21.37 -14.67
C ASP A 93 -6.56 21.65 -13.18
N ASP A 94 -7.71 21.41 -12.54
CA ASP A 94 -7.84 21.46 -11.08
C ASP A 94 -6.89 20.44 -10.42
N LEU A 95 -6.78 19.24 -11.01
CA LEU A 95 -5.86 18.20 -10.54
C LEU A 95 -4.40 18.63 -10.66
N ASN A 96 -4.00 19.21 -11.81
CA ASN A 96 -2.64 19.71 -12.00
C ASN A 96 -2.31 20.84 -11.01
N GLN A 97 -3.27 21.70 -10.69
CA GLN A 97 -3.12 22.73 -9.66
C GLN A 97 -2.97 22.12 -8.28
N PHE A 98 -3.78 21.11 -7.95
CA PHE A 98 -3.67 20.38 -6.69
C PHE A 98 -2.30 19.67 -6.57
N LEU A 99 -1.82 19.03 -7.63
CA LEU A 99 -0.49 18.43 -7.67
C LEU A 99 0.62 19.47 -7.44
N SER A 100 0.48 20.64 -8.07
CA SER A 100 1.44 21.75 -7.89
C SER A 100 1.44 22.26 -6.45
N PHE A 101 0.26 22.34 -5.82
CA PHE A 101 0.13 22.65 -4.40
C PHE A 101 0.82 21.60 -3.52
N LEU A 102 0.58 20.30 -3.75
CA LEU A 102 1.23 19.22 -2.98
C LEU A 102 2.76 19.31 -3.07
N ASN A 103 3.28 19.50 -4.29
CA ASN A 103 4.71 19.61 -4.55
C ASN A 103 5.35 20.91 -4.04
N PHE A 104 4.56 21.91 -3.70
CA PHE A 104 5.01 23.13 -3.06
C PHE A 104 5.19 22.98 -1.54
N LEU A 105 4.46 22.05 -0.90
CA LEU A 105 4.48 21.90 0.55
C LEU A 105 5.82 21.46 1.13
N HIS A 106 6.61 20.70 0.36
CA HIS A 106 7.92 20.26 0.77
C HIS A 106 8.87 20.11 -0.42
N PRO A 107 10.08 20.71 -0.38
CA PRO A 107 10.99 20.71 -1.54
C PRO A 107 11.50 19.32 -1.90
N SER A 108 11.68 18.45 -0.91
CA SER A 108 12.26 17.10 -1.08
C SER A 108 11.25 16.00 -1.33
N ILE A 109 9.94 16.26 -1.23
CA ILE A 109 8.92 15.24 -1.54
C ILE A 109 8.31 15.57 -2.88
N LYS A 110 8.21 14.57 -3.76
CA LYS A 110 7.55 14.73 -5.05
C LYS A 110 6.34 13.83 -5.16
N PHE A 111 5.17 14.45 -5.25
CA PHE A 111 3.94 13.79 -5.59
C PHE A 111 3.82 13.67 -7.11
N THR A 112 3.28 12.55 -7.55
CA THR A 112 2.87 12.27 -8.92
C THR A 112 1.50 11.62 -8.90
N PHE A 113 0.77 11.61 -10.01
CA PHE A 113 -0.53 10.94 -10.07
C PHE A 113 -0.66 10.06 -11.31
N GLU A 114 -1.53 9.08 -11.18
CA GLU A 114 -2.11 8.27 -12.24
C GLU A 114 -3.63 8.46 -12.21
N ILE A 115 -4.23 8.65 -13.39
CA ILE A 115 -5.68 8.80 -13.54
C ILE A 115 -6.23 7.46 -14.00
N GLU A 116 -7.43 7.11 -13.54
CA GLU A 116 -8.15 5.94 -14.02
C GLU A 116 -8.19 5.87 -15.56
N ASN A 117 -8.11 4.64 -16.06
CA ASN A 117 -8.25 4.31 -17.47
C ASN A 117 -9.34 3.25 -17.62
N ASN A 118 -10.28 3.47 -18.54
CA ASN A 118 -11.43 2.58 -18.74
C ASN A 118 -12.19 2.24 -17.43
N ASN A 119 -12.44 3.26 -16.59
CA ASN A 119 -13.09 3.12 -15.27
C ASN A 119 -12.35 2.17 -14.32
N SER A 120 -11.04 2.03 -14.48
CA SER A 120 -10.20 1.18 -13.64
C SER A 120 -8.88 1.86 -13.29
N ILE A 121 -8.39 1.62 -12.08
CA ILE A 121 -7.10 2.11 -11.64
C ILE A 121 -6.40 1.06 -10.76
N PRO A 122 -5.11 0.79 -11.00
CA PRO A 122 -4.34 -0.06 -10.11
C PRO A 122 -3.99 0.70 -8.81
N PHE A 123 -4.15 0.03 -7.68
CA PHE A 123 -3.66 0.50 -6.38
C PHE A 123 -3.00 -0.69 -5.67
N LEU A 124 -1.68 -0.63 -5.44
CA LEU A 124 -0.91 -1.76 -4.93
C LEU A 124 -1.12 -3.04 -5.78
N ASP A 125 -1.63 -4.10 -5.16
CA ASP A 125 -1.92 -5.42 -5.74
C ASP A 125 -3.39 -5.58 -6.17
N ILE A 126 -4.18 -4.51 -6.14
CA ILE A 126 -5.60 -4.53 -6.51
C ILE A 126 -5.87 -3.64 -7.71
N LEU A 127 -6.77 -4.09 -8.58
CA LEU A 127 -7.36 -3.29 -9.64
C LEU A 127 -8.73 -2.85 -9.14
N VAL A 128 -8.88 -1.56 -8.88
CA VAL A 128 -10.16 -0.98 -8.50
C VAL A 128 -10.86 -0.55 -9.77
N SER A 129 -12.05 -1.07 -10.03
CA SER A 129 -12.87 -0.63 -11.14
C SER A 129 -14.24 -0.19 -10.66
N HIS A 130 -14.93 0.62 -11.46
CA HIS A 130 -16.27 1.07 -11.14
C HIS A 130 -17.22 0.93 -12.33
N LYS A 131 -18.45 0.53 -12.02
CA LYS A 131 -19.55 0.45 -12.98
C LYS A 131 -20.87 0.67 -12.26
N ASN A 132 -21.75 1.51 -12.83
CA ASN A 132 -23.07 1.80 -12.27
C ASN A 132 -23.03 2.20 -10.77
N HIS A 133 -22.06 3.02 -10.37
CA HIS A 133 -21.82 3.46 -8.98
C HIS A 133 -21.48 2.35 -7.98
N GLN A 134 -21.06 1.18 -8.46
CA GLN A 134 -20.52 0.11 -7.64
C GLN A 134 -19.03 -0.07 -7.95
N PHE A 135 -18.25 -0.36 -6.92
CA PHE A 135 -16.84 -0.70 -7.05
C PHE A 135 -16.66 -2.21 -7.13
N PHE A 136 -15.74 -2.62 -8.00
CA PHE A 136 -15.32 -4.00 -8.19
C PHE A 136 -13.81 -4.07 -7.99
N PHE A 137 -13.36 -5.20 -7.48
CA PHE A 137 -11.96 -5.41 -7.12
C PHE A 137 -11.46 -6.68 -7.78
N ASP A 138 -10.35 -6.57 -8.50
CA ASP A 138 -9.64 -7.72 -9.05
C ASP A 138 -8.18 -7.70 -8.60
N VAL A 139 -7.45 -8.80 -8.78
CA VAL A 139 -6.02 -8.84 -8.51
C VAL A 139 -5.26 -8.13 -9.63
N TYR A 140 -4.50 -7.09 -9.27
CA TYR A 140 -3.60 -6.42 -10.20
C TYR A 140 -2.20 -7.04 -10.14
N ARG A 141 -1.60 -7.23 -11.32
CA ARG A 141 -0.17 -7.56 -11.48
C ARG A 141 0.44 -6.55 -12.43
N LYS A 142 1.53 -5.92 -12.00
CA LYS A 142 2.30 -5.01 -12.88
C LYS A 142 2.69 -5.74 -14.16
N PRO A 143 2.80 -5.07 -15.32
CA PRO A 143 3.26 -5.70 -16.56
C PRO A 143 4.66 -6.33 -16.46
N SER A 144 5.48 -5.87 -15.52
CA SER A 144 6.80 -6.43 -15.20
C SER A 144 6.76 -7.62 -14.24
N ALA A 145 5.60 -7.96 -13.69
CA ALA A 145 5.46 -9.10 -12.78
C ALA A 145 5.76 -10.38 -13.54
N THR A 146 6.80 -11.09 -13.10
CA THR A 146 7.11 -12.42 -13.59
C THR A 146 6.46 -13.45 -12.69
N ASP A 147 6.12 -14.61 -13.24
CA ASP A 147 5.66 -15.78 -12.47
C ASP A 147 6.78 -16.40 -11.60
N THR A 148 7.89 -15.71 -11.35
CA THR A 148 9.03 -16.25 -10.63
C THR A 148 8.76 -16.26 -9.13
N VAL A 149 8.75 -17.44 -8.53
CA VAL A 149 8.84 -17.62 -7.08
C VAL A 149 10.08 -18.45 -6.75
N ILE A 150 10.33 -18.74 -5.46
CA ILE A 150 11.44 -19.62 -5.09
C ILE A 150 11.26 -20.98 -5.79
N PRO A 151 12.19 -21.41 -6.67
CA PRO A 151 12.03 -22.66 -7.39
C PRO A 151 11.93 -23.84 -6.43
N TYR A 152 11.03 -24.78 -6.71
CA TYR A 152 10.80 -25.90 -5.80
C TYR A 152 12.04 -26.78 -5.59
N LYS A 153 12.87 -26.91 -6.63
CA LYS A 153 14.13 -27.68 -6.60
C LYS A 153 15.28 -26.97 -5.87
N SER A 154 15.11 -25.73 -5.44
CA SER A 154 16.15 -25.03 -4.68
C SER A 154 16.41 -25.68 -3.31
N CYS A 155 17.54 -25.39 -2.68
CA CYS A 155 17.89 -25.93 -1.37
C CYS A 155 17.19 -25.21 -0.19
N HIS A 156 16.20 -24.36 -0.46
CA HIS A 156 15.47 -23.65 0.58
C HIS A 156 14.51 -24.58 1.37
N PRO A 157 14.21 -24.26 2.64
CA PRO A 157 13.16 -24.94 3.39
C PRO A 157 11.80 -24.87 2.68
N ASN A 158 10.98 -25.91 2.84
CA ASN A 158 9.65 -25.97 2.22
C ASN A 158 8.75 -24.82 2.66
N SER A 159 8.84 -24.38 3.92
CA SER A 159 8.09 -23.23 4.43
C SER A 159 8.30 -21.97 3.59
N HIS A 160 9.54 -21.68 3.18
CA HIS A 160 9.87 -20.51 2.38
C HIS A 160 9.38 -20.67 0.93
N LYS A 161 9.49 -21.87 0.35
CA LYS A 161 8.99 -22.17 -1.00
C LYS A 161 7.46 -22.00 -1.08
N PHE A 162 6.74 -22.44 -0.05
CA PHE A 162 5.28 -22.33 -0.01
C PHE A 162 4.79 -20.96 0.47
N ALA A 163 5.61 -20.15 1.17
CA ALA A 163 5.25 -18.83 1.65
C ALA A 163 4.68 -17.91 0.56
N SER A 164 5.29 -17.89 -0.63
CA SER A 164 4.79 -17.11 -1.76
C SER A 164 3.38 -17.55 -2.18
N PHE A 165 3.10 -18.84 -2.19
CA PHE A 165 1.77 -19.35 -2.52
C PHE A 165 0.76 -19.08 -1.41
N TYR A 166 1.17 -19.17 -0.13
CA TYR A 166 0.30 -18.76 0.98
C TYR A 166 -0.09 -17.28 0.86
N ALA A 167 0.85 -16.40 0.50
CA ALA A 167 0.55 -15.00 0.25
C ALA A 167 -0.42 -14.81 -0.93
N LEU A 168 -0.22 -15.53 -2.05
CA LEU A 168 -1.14 -15.49 -3.20
C LEU A 168 -2.55 -15.95 -2.83
N PHE A 169 -2.69 -17.07 -2.11
CA PHE A 169 -4.00 -17.57 -1.67
C PHE A 169 -4.63 -16.68 -0.61
N HIS A 170 -3.85 -16.16 0.33
CA HIS A 170 -4.35 -15.21 1.31
C HIS A 170 -4.95 -13.99 0.63
N ARG A 171 -4.23 -13.43 -0.36
CA ARG A 171 -4.72 -12.32 -1.18
C ARG A 171 -5.99 -12.70 -1.96
N PHE A 172 -5.98 -13.84 -2.63
CA PHE A 172 -7.12 -14.38 -3.38
C PHE A 172 -8.40 -14.50 -2.53
N PHE A 173 -8.29 -14.96 -1.29
CA PHE A 173 -9.44 -15.08 -0.38
C PHE A 173 -9.81 -13.78 0.34
N SER A 174 -8.89 -12.81 0.43
CA SER A 174 -9.13 -11.54 1.14
C SER A 174 -9.83 -10.49 0.27
N ILE A 175 -9.61 -10.55 -1.04
CA ILE A 175 -10.20 -9.60 -1.99
C ILE A 175 -11.59 -10.09 -2.40
N PRO A 176 -12.62 -9.23 -2.41
CA PRO A 176 -13.95 -9.57 -2.93
C PRO A 176 -13.93 -9.57 -4.47
N LEU A 177 -13.33 -10.63 -5.05
CA LEU A 177 -13.19 -10.80 -6.49
C LEU A 177 -14.56 -11.00 -7.16
N SER A 178 -14.64 -10.60 -8.43
CA SER A 178 -15.73 -11.01 -9.31
C SER A 178 -15.68 -12.53 -9.58
N ASP A 179 -16.80 -13.13 -9.99
CA ASP A 179 -16.84 -14.58 -10.31
C ASP A 179 -15.82 -14.93 -11.42
N ASP A 180 -15.72 -14.09 -12.45
CA ASP A 180 -14.73 -14.23 -13.52
C ASP A 180 -13.29 -14.02 -12.98
N GLY A 181 -13.10 -13.00 -12.15
CA GLY A 181 -11.81 -12.69 -11.52
C GLY A 181 -11.31 -13.81 -10.62
N PHE A 182 -12.22 -14.51 -9.92
CA PHE A 182 -11.90 -15.68 -9.11
C PHE A 182 -11.30 -16.80 -9.96
N ASP A 183 -11.98 -17.16 -11.06
CA ASP A 183 -11.52 -18.22 -11.96
C ASP A 183 -10.19 -17.87 -12.65
N ILE A 184 -10.03 -16.62 -13.06
CA ILE A 184 -8.80 -16.12 -13.67
C ILE A 184 -7.65 -16.17 -12.65
N GLU A 185 -7.86 -15.67 -11.43
CA GLU A 185 -6.81 -15.63 -10.42
C GLU A 185 -6.39 -17.04 -10.00
N LEU A 186 -7.35 -17.94 -9.82
CA LEU A 186 -7.08 -19.33 -9.49
C LEU A 186 -6.22 -20.00 -10.57
N LYS A 187 -6.59 -19.83 -11.85
CA LYS A 187 -5.80 -20.34 -12.99
C LYS A 187 -4.39 -19.76 -13.00
N THR A 188 -4.25 -18.46 -12.74
CA THR A 188 -2.95 -17.79 -12.67
C THR A 188 -2.07 -18.36 -11.55
N ILE A 189 -2.61 -18.58 -10.34
CA ILE A 189 -1.85 -19.17 -9.23
C ILE A 189 -1.36 -20.58 -9.59
N PHE A 190 -2.19 -21.40 -10.23
CA PHE A 190 -1.78 -22.72 -10.71
C PHE A 190 -0.74 -22.66 -11.82
N GLN A 191 -0.83 -21.68 -12.71
CA GLN A 191 0.17 -21.46 -13.75
C GLN A 191 1.52 -21.08 -13.15
N ILE A 192 1.55 -20.19 -12.15
CA ILE A 192 2.76 -19.85 -11.38
C ILE A 192 3.35 -21.10 -10.72
N ALA A 193 2.52 -21.94 -10.08
CA ALA A 193 2.98 -23.19 -9.48
C ALA A 193 3.65 -24.12 -10.49
N LYS A 194 3.04 -24.27 -11.67
CA LYS A 194 3.55 -25.10 -12.77
C LYS A 194 4.88 -24.57 -13.29
N ASN A 195 4.98 -23.26 -13.52
CA ASN A 195 6.19 -22.60 -14.00
C ASN A 195 7.39 -22.81 -13.05
N ASN A 196 7.12 -22.90 -11.73
CA ASN A 196 8.16 -23.09 -10.71
C ASN A 196 8.33 -24.54 -10.24
N GLN A 197 7.73 -25.51 -10.95
CA GLN A 197 7.80 -26.95 -10.64
C GLN A 197 7.36 -27.28 -9.21
N THR A 198 6.45 -26.48 -8.65
CA THR A 198 5.95 -26.67 -7.29
C THR A 198 4.88 -27.76 -7.31
N PRO A 199 4.97 -28.81 -6.47
CA PRO A 199 4.00 -29.89 -6.46
C PRO A 199 2.70 -29.40 -5.80
N PHE A 200 1.79 -28.87 -6.61
CA PHE A 200 0.41 -28.64 -6.20
C PHE A 200 -0.43 -29.88 -6.50
N ARG A 201 -0.98 -30.52 -5.46
CA ARG A 201 -2.05 -31.50 -5.61
C ARG A 201 -3.36 -30.82 -5.26
N TYR A 202 -4.15 -30.49 -6.28
CA TYR A 202 -5.56 -30.13 -6.07
C TYR A 202 -6.29 -31.39 -5.56
N HIS A 203 -6.73 -31.37 -4.32
CA HIS A 203 -7.70 -32.35 -3.83
C HIS A 203 -9.07 -31.70 -3.96
N LYS A 204 -10.00 -32.38 -4.65
CA LYS A 204 -11.42 -31.99 -4.82
C LYS A 204 -12.22 -32.00 -3.51
N ASN A 205 -11.55 -31.87 -2.36
CA ASN A 205 -12.16 -31.59 -1.08
C ASN A 205 -11.59 -30.26 -0.61
N PRO A 206 -12.42 -29.24 -0.34
CA PRO A 206 -11.95 -28.03 0.30
C PRO A 206 -11.51 -28.43 1.70
N VAL A 207 -10.22 -28.72 1.86
CA VAL A 207 -9.60 -28.57 3.17
C VAL A 207 -9.63 -27.07 3.39
N PHE A 208 -10.73 -26.62 3.99
CA PHE A 208 -10.76 -25.36 4.72
C PHE A 208 -9.56 -25.45 5.67
N ILE A 209 -8.48 -24.78 5.31
CA ILE A 209 -7.53 -24.32 6.32
C ILE A 209 -8.39 -23.40 7.17
N ASN A 210 -8.72 -23.87 8.37
CA ASN A 210 -9.64 -23.24 9.30
C ASN A 210 -9.12 -21.83 9.64
N PHE A 211 -9.51 -20.84 8.85
CA PHE A 211 -9.39 -19.44 9.25
C PHE A 211 -10.63 -19.13 10.08
N ASN A 212 -10.52 -19.30 11.40
CA ASN A 212 -11.47 -18.74 12.38
C ASN A 212 -11.35 -17.21 12.40
N VAL A 213 -11.64 -16.55 11.29
CA VAL A 213 -11.78 -15.09 11.22
C VAL A 213 -13.10 -14.82 10.51
N GLN A 214 -14.09 -14.43 11.29
CA GLN A 214 -15.37 -13.94 10.79
C GLN A 214 -15.12 -12.55 10.19
N ILE A 215 -14.99 -12.46 8.87
CA ILE A 215 -14.73 -11.19 8.18
C ILE A 215 -16.07 -10.50 7.92
N VAL A 216 -16.31 -9.40 8.62
CA VAL A 216 -17.41 -8.47 8.36
C VAL A 216 -16.88 -7.33 7.50
N MET A 217 -17.41 -7.18 6.28
CA MET A 217 -17.09 -6.05 5.40
C MET A 217 -18.10 -4.91 5.63
N PRO A 218 -17.67 -3.67 5.93
CA PRO A 218 -18.56 -2.53 5.93
C PRO A 218 -18.93 -2.14 4.49
N TYR A 219 -20.21 -2.25 4.16
CA TYR A 219 -20.79 -1.75 2.91
C TYR A 219 -20.84 -0.22 2.95
N ILE A 220 -20.17 0.45 2.00
CA ILE A 220 -20.30 1.89 1.76
C ILE A 220 -21.17 2.07 0.52
N SER A 221 -22.40 2.57 0.69
CA SER A 221 -23.22 3.01 -0.43
C SER A 221 -22.81 4.41 -0.88
N ALA A 222 -22.44 4.57 -2.15
CA ALA A 222 -22.28 5.88 -2.77
C ALA A 222 -23.66 6.42 -3.18
N ARG A 223 -23.92 7.71 -2.91
CA ARG A 223 -25.15 8.40 -3.35
C ARG A 223 -25.12 8.67 -4.85
N GLN A 224 -26.29 8.57 -5.47
CA GLN A 224 -26.56 8.72 -6.90
C GLN A 224 -26.41 10.19 -7.34
N GLY A 225 -25.63 10.49 -8.38
CA GLY A 225 -25.76 11.75 -9.14
C GLY A 225 -24.52 12.53 -9.59
N ASP A 226 -23.30 12.16 -9.21
CA ASP A 226 -22.10 12.97 -9.51
C ASP A 226 -21.04 12.15 -10.28
N ASP A 227 -20.44 12.76 -11.31
CA ASP A 227 -19.29 12.22 -12.04
C ASP A 227 -18.01 12.36 -11.19
N TYR A 228 -17.49 11.23 -10.70
CA TYR A 228 -16.27 11.16 -9.89
C TYR A 228 -15.19 10.36 -10.63
N LYS A 229 -13.91 10.71 -10.41
CA LYS A 229 -12.77 9.95 -10.95
C LYS A 229 -11.93 9.38 -9.81
N LEU A 230 -11.52 8.11 -9.96
CA LEU A 230 -10.51 7.51 -9.10
C LEU A 230 -9.11 7.89 -9.58
N GLU A 231 -8.24 8.23 -8.64
CA GLU A 231 -6.87 8.63 -8.91
C GLU A 231 -5.92 8.05 -7.87
N CYS A 232 -4.74 7.61 -8.33
CA CYS A 232 -3.67 7.12 -7.49
C CYS A 232 -2.57 8.16 -7.46
N VAL A 233 -2.22 8.66 -6.28
CA VAL A 233 -1.16 9.63 -6.07
C VAL A 233 0.02 8.90 -5.43
N ASN A 234 1.16 8.88 -6.10
CA ASN A 234 2.37 8.23 -5.61
C ASN A 234 3.32 9.28 -5.06
N ILE A 235 3.94 8.97 -3.92
CA ILE A 235 5.01 9.75 -3.32
C ILE A 235 6.34 9.18 -3.81
N MET A 236 7.10 9.97 -4.55
CA MET A 236 8.48 9.65 -4.90
C MET A 236 9.42 10.26 -3.85
N ASP A 237 10.30 9.39 -3.32
CA ASP A 237 11.45 9.72 -2.48
C ASP A 237 12.66 10.20 -3.31
#